data_AF-A0A1V5KWI2-F1
#
_entry.id   AF-A0A1V5KWI2-F1
#
_cell.length_a   1.000
_cell.length_b   1.000
_cell.length_c   1.000
_cell.angle_alpha   90.00
_cell.angle_beta   90.00
_cell.angle_gamma   90.00
#
_symmetry.space_group_name_H-M   'P 1'
#
loop_
_entity.id
_entity.type
_entity.pdbx_description
1 polymer ?
#
loop_
_entity_poly.entity_id
_entity_poly.type
_entity_poly.pdbx_seq_one_letter_code
_entity_poly.pdbx_strand_id
1 'polypeptide(L)'
;MVAEALIDVRYTPLFRWITRGREKKVAAYRLRDSHLLDTEKLALGIGTYLGRPYDFRYAPEDNEIYCSELVYNVFDRQFGKKLGIWQKLGDLDYHDHVLFIRKMEGGNLPLDRAMVTPASITFSTDLKQVFPRPD
;
A
#
# COMPACT_ATOMS: atom_id res chain seq x y z
N MET A 1 -6.19 0.92 15.48
CA MET A 1 -4.88 1.40 14.96
C MET A 1 -4.87 1.20 13.45
N VAL A 2 -3.98 1.89 12.73
CA VAL A 2 -3.68 1.66 11.32
C VAL A 2 -2.22 1.23 11.25
N ALA A 3 -1.95 0.06 10.67
CA ALA A 3 -0.59 -0.31 10.27
C ALA A 3 -0.29 0.40 8.95
N GLU A 4 0.78 1.17 8.90
CA GLU A 4 1.15 1.95 7.72
C GLU A 4 2.66 1.97 7.54
N ALA A 5 3.11 2.09 6.29
CA ALA A 5 4.46 2.56 5.97
C ALA A 5 4.38 4.09 5.75
N LEU A 6 5.19 4.86 6.50
CA LEU A 6 5.23 6.33 6.38
C LEU A 6 6.66 6.88 6.36
N ILE A 7 7.39 6.67 7.46
CA ILE A 7 8.83 6.94 7.58
C ILE A 7 9.51 5.60 7.83
N ASP A 8 8.86 4.80 8.66
CA ASP A 8 8.99 3.37 8.82
C ASP A 8 7.60 2.74 8.90
N VAL A 9 7.55 1.42 8.98
CA VAL A 9 6.31 0.69 9.24
C VAL A 9 5.97 0.74 10.73
N ARG A 10 4.79 1.27 11.06
CA ARG A 10 4.34 1.46 12.44
C ARG A 10 2.83 1.34 12.58
N TYR A 11 2.38 1.26 13.83
CA TYR A 11 0.97 1.43 14.17
C TYR A 11 0.68 2.89 14.54
N THR A 12 -0.32 3.48 13.89
CA THR A 12 -0.79 4.83 14.17
C THR A 12 -2.23 4.81 14.72
N PRO A 13 -2.57 5.59 15.76
CA PRO A 13 -3.95 5.73 16.20
C PRO A 13 -4.85 6.20 15.06
N LEU A 14 -6.01 5.56 14.88
CA LEU A 14 -6.90 5.83 13.74
C LEU A 14 -7.22 7.32 13.60
N PHE A 15 -7.57 7.99 14.71
CA PHE A 15 -7.84 9.43 14.69
C PHE A 15 -6.64 10.24 14.16
N ARG A 16 -5.42 9.96 14.63
CA ARG A 16 -4.21 10.64 14.13
C ARG A 16 -3.96 10.35 12.65
N TRP A 17 -4.20 9.12 12.23
CA TRP A 17 -4.09 8.72 10.83
C TRP A 17 -5.03 9.54 9.94
N ILE A 18 -6.32 9.60 10.31
CA ILE A 18 -7.37 10.36 9.60
C ILE A 18 -7.01 11.84 9.53
N THR A 19 -6.53 12.44 10.63
CA THR A 19 -6.24 13.89 10.67
C THR A 19 -5.13 14.34 9.73
N ARG A 20 -4.24 13.44 9.28
CA ARG A 20 -3.20 13.74 8.30
C ARG A 20 -3.71 13.68 6.85
N GLY A 21 -4.83 13.01 6.61
CA GLY A 21 -5.42 12.88 5.29
C GLY A 21 -5.96 14.23 4.78
N ARG A 22 -5.87 14.43 3.46
CA ARG A 22 -6.47 15.60 2.80
C ARG A 22 -7.97 15.64 3.11
N GLU A 23 -8.43 16.79 3.62
CA GLU A 23 -9.84 17.00 4.03
C GLU A 23 -10.37 15.99 5.05
N LYS A 24 -9.49 15.22 5.71
CA LYS A 24 -9.86 14.14 6.64
C LYS A 24 -10.79 13.09 6.02
N LYS A 25 -10.81 12.99 4.69
CA LYS A 25 -11.63 12.02 3.95
C LYS A 25 -10.99 10.65 4.01
N VAL A 26 -11.82 9.63 4.22
CA VAL A 26 -11.40 8.23 4.27
C VAL A 26 -12.40 7.35 3.56
N ALA A 27 -11.88 6.37 2.83
CA ALA A 27 -12.62 5.20 2.41
C ALA A 27 -12.00 3.96 3.04
N ALA A 28 -12.82 3.00 3.43
CA ALA A 28 -12.36 1.71 3.94
C ALA A 28 -12.95 0.58 3.13
N TYR A 29 -12.12 -0.41 2.85
CA TYR A 29 -12.44 -1.59 2.07
C TYR A 29 -12.16 -2.84 2.91
N ARG A 30 -12.90 -3.91 2.65
CA ARG A 30 -12.72 -5.22 3.29
C ARG A 30 -12.80 -6.32 2.24
N LEU A 31 -12.10 -7.42 2.46
CA LEU A 31 -12.31 -8.64 1.69
C LEU A 31 -13.80 -9.00 1.65
N ARG A 32 -14.29 -9.40 0.48
CA ARG A 32 -15.66 -9.89 0.30
C ARG A 32 -15.87 -11.15 1.15
N ASP A 33 -14.93 -12.08 1.09
CA ASP A 33 -14.89 -13.32 1.86
C ASP A 33 -14.21 -13.10 3.21
N SER A 34 -14.78 -12.23 4.05
CA SER A 34 -14.17 -11.83 5.32
C SER A 34 -14.05 -12.94 6.35
N HIS A 35 -14.70 -14.10 6.16
CA HIS A 35 -14.52 -15.27 7.01
C HIS A 35 -13.10 -15.89 6.90
N LEU A 36 -12.37 -15.55 5.84
CA LEU A 36 -10.97 -15.94 5.65
C LEU A 36 -9.98 -15.05 6.42
N LEU A 37 -10.45 -13.94 7.01
CA LEU A 37 -9.60 -13.02 7.76
C LEU A 37 -9.40 -13.49 9.19
N ASP A 38 -8.20 -14.01 9.44
CA ASP A 38 -7.65 -14.27 10.75
C ASP A 38 -6.85 -13.04 11.23
N THR A 39 -7.32 -12.38 12.29
CA THR A 39 -6.70 -11.16 12.81
C THR A 39 -5.34 -11.40 13.44
N GLU A 40 -5.08 -12.61 13.97
CA GLU A 40 -3.78 -12.96 14.54
C GLU A 40 -2.75 -13.16 13.42
N LYS A 41 -3.12 -13.86 12.35
CA LYS A 41 -2.27 -13.96 11.14
C LYS A 41 -1.97 -12.60 10.53
N LEU A 42 -2.97 -11.71 10.48
CA LEU A 42 -2.78 -10.35 10.00
C LEU A 42 -1.77 -9.58 10.87
N ALA A 43 -1.91 -9.67 12.20
CA ALA A 43 -1.00 -9.01 13.14
C ALA A 43 0.43 -9.58 13.03
N LEU A 44 0.59 -10.90 12.94
CA LEU A 44 1.88 -11.56 12.72
C LEU A 44 2.53 -11.12 11.40
N GLY A 45 1.76 -11.09 10.31
CA GLY A 45 2.24 -10.65 9.01
C GLY A 45 2.68 -9.19 9.00
N ILE A 46 1.94 -8.29 9.64
CA ILE A 46 2.35 -6.89 9.82
C ILE A 46 3.63 -6.81 10.67
N GLY A 47 3.71 -7.63 11.73
CA GLY A 47 4.84 -7.72 12.64
C GLY A 47 6.19 -7.91 11.93
N THR A 48 6.23 -8.67 10.83
CA THR A 48 7.47 -8.90 10.06
C THR A 48 8.00 -7.68 9.33
N TYR A 49 7.20 -6.61 9.24
CA TYR A 49 7.58 -5.37 8.58
C TYR A 49 7.80 -4.21 9.55
N LEU A 50 7.38 -4.30 10.82
CA LEU A 50 7.50 -3.21 11.79
C LEU A 50 8.95 -2.68 11.84
N GLY A 51 9.08 -1.35 11.78
CA GLY A 51 10.37 -0.66 11.78
C GLY A 51 11.11 -0.62 10.43
N ARG A 52 10.62 -1.31 9.39
CA ARG A 52 11.23 -1.20 8.05
C ARG A 52 11.11 0.24 7.53
N PRO A 53 12.19 0.84 6.99
CA PRO A 53 12.17 2.18 6.45
C PRO A 53 11.23 2.32 5.24
N TYR A 54 10.74 3.53 5.01
CA TYR A 54 9.88 3.84 3.88
C TYR A 54 10.65 3.84 2.56
N ASP A 55 10.13 3.14 1.58
CA ASP A 55 10.69 3.12 0.23
C ASP A 55 10.19 4.35 -0.58
N PHE A 56 11.08 5.32 -0.79
CA PHE A 56 10.80 6.52 -1.58
C PHE A 56 10.99 6.32 -3.09
N ARG A 57 11.64 5.22 -3.49
CA ARG A 57 11.88 4.86 -4.89
C ARG A 57 10.77 3.97 -5.45
N TYR A 58 9.95 3.40 -4.57
CA TYR A 58 8.89 2.45 -4.91
C TYR A 58 9.44 1.25 -5.70
N ALA A 59 10.62 0.79 -5.32
CA ALA A 59 11.38 -0.31 -5.89
C ALA A 59 11.22 -1.55 -4.99
N PRO A 60 10.28 -2.46 -5.31
CA PRO A 60 10.02 -3.64 -4.49
C PRO A 60 11.23 -4.59 -4.42
N GLU A 61 11.22 -5.48 -3.41
CA GLU A 61 12.24 -6.51 -3.11
C GLU A 61 13.48 -6.06 -2.31
N ASP A 62 13.42 -4.92 -1.63
CA ASP A 62 14.52 -4.41 -0.79
C ASP A 62 14.23 -4.49 0.74
N ASN A 63 15.10 -3.85 1.54
CA ASN A 63 14.94 -3.68 2.99
C ASN A 63 13.95 -2.56 3.38
N GLU A 64 13.46 -1.80 2.40
CA GLU A 64 12.47 -0.73 2.54
C GLU A 64 11.08 -1.22 2.09
N ILE A 65 10.02 -0.46 2.40
CA ILE A 65 8.67 -0.77 1.93
C ILE A 65 7.79 0.47 1.86
N TYR A 66 6.95 0.56 0.83
CA TYR A 66 5.98 1.64 0.68
C TYR A 66 4.54 1.20 1.02
N CYS A 67 3.63 2.17 1.08
CA CYS A 67 2.31 1.99 1.70
C CYS A 67 1.44 0.89 1.08
N SER A 68 1.34 0.83 -0.24
CA SER A 68 0.56 -0.21 -0.93
C SER A 68 1.28 -1.55 -1.01
N GLU A 69 2.61 -1.57 -1.12
CA GLU A 69 3.39 -2.81 -1.06
C GLU A 69 3.21 -3.53 0.28
N LEU A 70 3.22 -2.79 1.40
CA LEU A 70 2.94 -3.37 2.72
C LEU A 70 1.61 -4.11 2.75
N VAL A 71 0.54 -3.48 2.23
CA VAL A 71 -0.78 -4.09 2.18
C VAL A 71 -0.77 -5.32 1.26
N TYR A 72 -0.22 -5.20 0.05
CA TYR A 72 -0.14 -6.32 -0.89
C TYR A 72 0.61 -7.52 -0.28
N ASN A 73 1.82 -7.29 0.22
CA ASN A 73 2.70 -8.34 0.72
C ASN A 73 2.12 -9.05 1.94
N VAL A 74 1.47 -8.33 2.86
CA VAL A 74 0.80 -8.96 4.02
C VAL A 74 -0.34 -9.86 3.54
N PHE A 75 -1.17 -9.40 2.62
CA PHE A 75 -2.31 -10.20 2.14
C PHE A 75 -1.90 -11.40 1.29
N ASP A 76 -0.90 -11.23 0.42
CA ASP A 76 -0.38 -12.31 -0.42
C ASP A 76 0.27 -13.39 0.45
N ARG A 77 1.16 -13.02 1.38
CA ARG A 77 1.91 -13.99 2.18
C ARG A 77 1.07 -14.68 3.26
N GLN A 78 0.13 -13.99 3.89
CA GLN A 78 -0.66 -14.55 4.99
C GLN A 78 -1.93 -15.26 4.53
N PHE A 79 -2.50 -14.83 3.40
CA PHE A 79 -3.82 -15.30 2.95
C PHE A 79 -3.83 -15.78 1.49
N GLY A 80 -2.71 -15.72 0.77
CA GLY A 80 -2.65 -16.07 -0.66
C GLY A 80 -3.47 -15.13 -1.53
N LYS A 81 -3.73 -13.89 -1.06
CA LYS A 81 -4.59 -12.92 -1.73
C LYS A 81 -3.76 -11.82 -2.39
N LYS A 82 -3.65 -11.88 -3.71
CA LYS A 82 -3.02 -10.86 -4.55
C LYS A 82 -3.98 -9.69 -4.76
N LEU A 83 -4.01 -8.75 -3.83
CA LEU A 83 -4.91 -7.60 -3.88
C LEU A 83 -4.40 -6.55 -4.87
N GLY A 84 -5.05 -6.44 -6.03
CA GLY A 84 -4.64 -5.52 -7.08
C GLY A 84 -3.63 -6.12 -8.05
N ILE A 85 -3.17 -5.28 -8.98
CA ILE A 85 -2.25 -5.69 -10.06
C ILE A 85 -0.94 -4.91 -9.95
N TRP A 86 0.16 -5.57 -10.32
CA TRP A 86 1.44 -4.92 -10.51
C TRP A 86 1.46 -4.26 -11.90
N GLN A 87 1.86 -2.99 -11.93
CA GLN A 87 1.92 -2.17 -13.14
C GLN A 87 3.33 -1.60 -13.30
N LYS A 88 3.79 -1.39 -14.53
CA LYS A 88 5.07 -0.73 -14.75
C LYS A 88 4.93 0.78 -14.49
N LEU A 89 5.98 1.43 -14.00
CA LEU A 89 6.02 2.89 -13.89
C LEU A 89 5.63 3.57 -15.21
N GLY A 90 6.12 3.05 -16.34
CA GLY A 90 5.82 3.58 -17.67
C GLY A 90 4.36 3.50 -18.10
N ASP A 91 3.55 2.66 -17.44
CA ASP A 91 2.11 2.53 -17.69
C ASP A 91 1.26 3.47 -16.80
N LEU A 92 1.90 4.15 -15.84
CA LEU A 92 1.25 5.09 -14.93
C LEU A 92 1.34 6.52 -15.48
N ASP A 93 0.48 7.41 -14.98
CA ASP A 93 0.57 8.84 -15.29
C ASP A 93 1.64 9.54 -14.42
N TYR A 94 2.91 9.29 -14.74
CA TYR A 94 4.06 9.75 -13.95
C TYR A 94 4.63 11.11 -14.40
N HIS A 95 4.12 11.70 -15.49
CA HIS A 95 4.77 12.79 -16.21
C HIS A 95 5.03 14.03 -15.33
N ASP A 96 4.08 14.38 -14.46
CA ASP A 96 4.21 15.50 -13.50
C ASP A 96 5.26 15.26 -12.40
N HIS A 97 5.79 14.04 -12.31
CA HIS A 97 6.73 13.61 -11.29
C HIS A 97 8.11 13.24 -11.85
N VAL A 98 8.36 13.42 -13.16
CA VAL A 98 9.62 13.03 -13.83
C VAL A 98 10.87 13.59 -13.14
N LEU A 99 10.87 14.88 -12.75
CA LEU A 99 12.02 15.50 -12.11
C LEU A 99 12.32 14.87 -10.74
N PHE A 100 11.28 14.56 -9.97
CA PHE A 100 11.41 13.89 -8.68
C PHE A 100 11.97 12.48 -8.85
N ILE A 101 11.40 11.70 -9.79
CA ILE A 101 11.83 10.33 -10.05
C ILE A 101 13.31 10.32 -10.48
N ARG A 102 13.69 11.16 -11.44
CA ARG A 102 15.10 11.28 -11.87
C ARG A 102 16.03 11.64 -10.72
N LYS A 103 15.62 12.55 -9.83
CA LYS A 103 16.43 12.91 -8.65
C LYS A 103 16.66 11.71 -7.73
N MET A 104 15.63 10.89 -7.50
CA MET A 104 15.72 9.68 -6.67
C MET A 104 16.54 8.55 -7.33
N GLU A 105 16.62 8.55 -8.67
CA GLU A 105 17.18 7.46 -9.48
C GLU A 105 18.54 7.80 -10.11
N GLY A 106 19.22 8.85 -9.64
CA GLY A 106 20.53 9.25 -10.19
C GLY A 106 20.47 9.70 -11.65
N GLY A 107 19.35 10.28 -12.07
CA GLY A 107 19.10 10.79 -13.42
C GLY A 107 18.28 9.86 -14.31
N ASN A 108 18.10 8.60 -13.93
CA ASN A 108 17.37 7.59 -14.71
C ASN A 108 15.85 7.70 -14.54
N LEU A 109 15.12 7.13 -15.50
CA LEU A 109 13.67 6.96 -15.43
C LEU A 109 13.37 5.45 -15.58
N PRO A 110 13.10 4.73 -14.49
CA PRO A 110 13.01 3.26 -14.48
C PRO A 110 11.63 2.79 -14.94
N LEU A 111 11.31 3.01 -16.23
CA LEU A 111 9.97 2.77 -16.79
C LEU A 111 9.48 1.33 -16.63
N ASP A 112 10.37 0.35 -16.63
CA ASP A 112 10.02 -1.07 -16.46
C ASP A 112 9.81 -1.51 -15.00
N ARG A 113 10.04 -0.63 -14.01
CA ARG A 113 9.86 -0.96 -12.60
C ARG A 113 8.41 -1.33 -12.32
N ALA A 114 8.19 -2.55 -11.84
CA ALA A 114 6.88 -3.00 -11.39
C ALA A 114 6.52 -2.40 -10.03
N MET A 115 5.28 -1.95 -9.87
CA MET A 115 4.76 -1.29 -8.68
C MET A 115 3.33 -1.74 -8.42
N VAL A 116 2.92 -1.84 -7.15
CA VAL A 116 1.52 -2.01 -6.77
C VAL A 116 0.99 -0.71 -6.21
N THR A 117 -0.06 -0.12 -6.79
CA THR A 117 -0.54 1.21 -6.38
C THR A 117 -1.71 1.11 -5.38
N PRO A 118 -1.95 2.13 -4.52
CA PRO A 118 -3.15 2.17 -3.68
C PRO A 118 -4.45 2.07 -4.49
N ALA A 119 -4.46 2.66 -5.69
CA ALA A 119 -5.59 2.57 -6.61
C ALA A 119 -5.80 1.14 -7.11
N SER A 120 -4.74 0.44 -7.52
CA SER A 120 -4.84 -0.95 -7.99
C SER A 120 -5.39 -1.90 -6.92
N ILE A 121 -4.99 -1.72 -5.65
CA ILE A 121 -5.53 -2.46 -4.50
C ILE A 121 -7.02 -2.12 -4.34
N THR A 122 -7.36 -0.83 -4.34
CA THR A 122 -8.73 -0.35 -4.13
C THR A 122 -9.70 -0.91 -5.18
N PHE A 123 -9.27 -1.04 -6.43
CA PHE A 123 -10.08 -1.60 -7.52
C PHE A 123 -10.07 -3.12 -7.60
N SER A 124 -9.40 -3.82 -6.67
CA SER A 124 -9.45 -5.27 -6.60
C SER A 124 -10.88 -5.77 -6.45
N THR A 125 -11.27 -6.74 -7.27
CA THR A 125 -12.60 -7.37 -7.23
C THR A 125 -12.83 -8.15 -5.93
N ASP A 126 -11.76 -8.56 -5.25
CA ASP A 126 -11.81 -9.22 -3.93
C ASP A 126 -12.27 -8.29 -2.80
N LEU A 127 -12.31 -6.97 -3.03
CA LEU A 127 -12.68 -5.99 -2.04
C LEU A 127 -14.11 -5.46 -2.23
N LYS A 128 -14.72 -5.09 -1.11
CA LYS A 128 -15.94 -4.28 -1.05
C LYS A 128 -15.71 -3.07 -0.15
N GLN A 129 -16.23 -1.93 -0.56
CA GLN A 129 -16.22 -0.74 0.26
C GLN A 129 -17.16 -0.95 1.46
N VAL A 130 -16.69 -0.56 2.64
CA VAL A 130 -17.44 -0.62 3.91
C VAL A 130 -17.55 0.75 4.59
N PHE A 131 -16.77 1.74 4.13
CA PHE A 131 -16.86 3.13 4.55
C PHE A 131 -16.47 4.11 3.41
N PRO A 132 -17.18 5.24 3.24
CA PRO A 132 -18.57 5.41 3.68
C PRO A 132 -19.42 4.22 3.22
N ARG A 133 -20.52 3.94 3.94
CA ARG A 133 -21.40 2.83 3.50
C ARG A 133 -21.90 3.20 2.09
N PRO A 134 -21.74 2.32 1.10
CA PRO A 134 -22.39 2.52 -0.18
C PRO A 134 -23.91 2.54 0.06
N ASP A 135 -24.60 3.43 -0.66
CA ASP A 135 -26.06 3.52 -0.66
C ASP A 135 -26.73 2.24 -1.19
#